data_AF-W1YJF0-F1
#
_entry.id   AF-W1YJF0-F1
#
_cell.length_a   1.000
_cell.length_b   1.000
_cell.length_c   1.000
_cell.angle_alpha   90.00
_cell.angle_beta   90.00
_cell.angle_gamma   90.00
#
_symmetry.space_group_name_H-M   'P 1'
#
loop_
_entity.id
_entity.type
_entity.pdbx_description
1 polymer ?
#
loop_
_entity_poly.entity_id
_entity_poly.type
_entity_poly.pdbx_seq_one_letter_code
_entity_poly.pdbx_strand_id
1 'polypeptide(L)' 'LIREGLRDVTNEGGTAGDLFKGFPINVAGKTGTAENAHGRDHGWFVAYAPYDKPQIVVVALVEQGSFGA' A
#
# COMPACT_ATOMS: atom_id res chain seq x y z
N LEU A 1 -8.24 4.39 14.56
CA LEU A 1 -6.80 4.13 14.82
C LEU A 1 -6.15 3.25 13.74
N ILE A 2 -6.00 1.92 13.87
CA ILE A 2 -5.23 1.14 12.85
C ILE A 2 -5.87 1.15 11.46
N ARG A 3 -7.16 0.82 11.35
CA ARG A 3 -7.86 0.80 10.05
C ARG A 3 -7.85 2.17 9.36
N GLU A 4 -8.03 3.21 10.15
CA GLU A 4 -8.00 4.60 9.72
C GLU A 4 -6.61 5.00 9.21
N GLY A 5 -5.55 4.70 9.96
CA GLY A 5 -4.19 4.94 9.49
C GLY A 5 -3.85 4.18 8.19
N LEU A 6 -4.36 2.96 8.02
CA LEU A 6 -4.22 2.22 6.76
C LEU A 6 -5.01 2.85 5.62
N ARG A 7 -6.17 3.46 5.89
CA ARG A 7 -6.95 4.20 4.88
C ARG A 7 -6.22 5.49 4.48
N ASP A 8 -5.62 6.18 5.44
CA ASP A 8 -4.95 7.46 5.20
C ASP A 8 -3.70 7.30 4.33
N VAL A 9 -3.03 6.14 4.37
CA VAL A 9 -1.90 5.81 3.46
C VAL A 9 -2.27 5.96 1.98
N THR A 10 -3.51 5.64 1.60
CA THR A 10 -4.00 5.69 0.21
C THR A 10 -4.83 6.95 -0.08
N ASN A 11 -5.01 7.84 0.89
CA ASN A 11 -5.66 9.14 0.71
C ASN A 11 -4.62 10.23 0.43
N GLU A 12 -5.07 11.44 0.08
CA GLU A 12 -4.22 12.61 -0.10
C GLU A 12 -3.29 12.83 1.10
N GLY A 13 -1.99 13.03 0.83
CA GLY A 13 -0.95 13.16 1.85
C GLY A 13 -0.40 11.84 2.40
N GLY A 14 -1.01 10.70 2.09
CA GLY A 14 -0.49 9.37 2.40
C GLY A 14 0.60 8.93 1.44
N THR A 15 1.45 7.97 1.85
CA THR A 15 2.58 7.50 1.04
C THR A 15 2.17 6.84 -0.28
N ALA A 16 0.92 6.39 -0.42
CA ALA A 16 0.36 5.85 -1.66
C ALA A 16 -0.82 6.70 -2.19
N GLY A 17 -1.01 7.92 -1.67
CA GLY A 17 -2.16 8.76 -1.99
C GLY A 17 -2.31 9.08 -3.47
N ASP A 18 -1.21 9.44 -4.12
CA ASP A 18 -1.20 9.77 -5.55
C ASP A 18 -1.51 8.56 -6.43
N LEU A 19 -1.10 7.35 -6.04
CA LEU A 19 -1.36 6.11 -6.78
C LEU A 19 -2.85 5.71 -6.78
N PHE A 20 -3.56 6.03 -5.69
CA PHE A 20 -4.98 5.69 -5.52
C PHE A 20 -5.92 6.87 -5.84
N LYS A 21 -5.38 8.00 -6.30
CA LYS A 21 -6.18 9.18 -6.67
C LYS A 21 -7.18 8.85 -7.78
N GLY A 22 -8.47 9.00 -7.48
CA GLY A 22 -9.55 8.71 -8.41
C GLY A 22 -9.90 7.23 -8.55
N PHE A 23 -9.31 6.35 -7.72
CA PHE A 23 -9.68 4.94 -7.71
C PHE A 23 -11.13 4.77 -7.20
N PRO A 24 -11.99 3.98 -7.87
CA PRO A 24 -13.44 3.98 -7.62
C PRO A 24 -13.86 3.26 -6.33
N ILE A 25 -12.93 2.60 -5.65
CA ILE A 25 -13.18 1.82 -4.43
C ILE A 25 -12.30 2.39 -3.34
N ASN A 26 -12.84 2.64 -2.15
CA ASN A 26 -12.02 3.03 -1.01
C ASN A 26 -11.11 1.86 -0.61
N VAL A 27 -9.80 2.07 -0.70
CA VAL A 27 -8.77 1.11 -0.31
C VAL A 27 -8.18 1.52 1.04
N ALA A 28 -7.75 0.54 1.82
CA ALA A 28 -6.82 0.77 2.93
C ALA A 28 -5.63 -0.15 2.74
N GLY A 29 -4.43 0.38 2.94
CA GLY A 29 -3.21 -0.36 2.68
C GLY A 29 -2.00 0.17 3.41
N LYS A 30 -0.87 -0.47 3.13
CA LYS A 30 0.42 -0.13 3.69
C LYS A 30 1.53 -0.40 2.70
N THR A 31 2.41 0.58 2.57
CA THR A 31 3.69 0.50 1.88
C THR A 31 4.74 -0.15 2.77
N GLY A 32 5.63 -0.93 2.18
CA GLY A 32 6.82 -1.45 2.84
C GLY A 32 8.02 -1.39 1.91
N THR A 33 9.19 -1.18 2.51
CA THR A 33 10.49 -1.28 1.86
C THR A 33 11.32 -2.24 2.71
N ALA A 34 11.91 -3.24 2.09
CA ALA A 34 12.81 -4.17 2.76
C ALA A 34 14.20 -4.05 2.15
N GLU A 35 15.18 -3.67 2.98
CA GLU A 35 16.56 -3.51 2.56
C GLU A 35 17.14 -4.81 2.00
N ASN A 36 17.95 -4.70 0.94
CA ASN A 36 18.58 -5.84 0.29
C ASN A 36 20.09 -5.65 0.20
N ALA A 37 20.86 -6.52 0.86
CA ALA A 37 22.32 -6.47 0.85
C ALA A 37 22.96 -6.81 -0.52
N HIS A 38 22.17 -7.32 -1.48
CA HIS A 38 22.65 -7.84 -2.75
C HIS A 38 22.02 -7.16 -3.97
N GLY A 39 21.44 -5.96 -3.83
CA GLY A 39 20.82 -5.24 -4.94
C GLY A 39 19.98 -4.07 -4.47
N ARG A 40 18.99 -3.68 -5.26
CA ARG A 40 17.97 -2.72 -4.79
C ARG A 40 17.07 -3.37 -3.75
N ASP A 41 16.54 -2.54 -2.87
CA ASP A 41 15.53 -2.91 -1.88
C ASP A 41 14.29 -3.53 -2.54
N HIS A 42 13.56 -4.33 -1.78
CA HIS A 42 12.31 -4.94 -2.23
C HIS A 42 11.12 -4.02 -1.91
N GLY A 43 10.21 -3.88 -2.87
CA GLY A 43 8.97 -3.13 -2.69
C GLY A 43 7.84 -4.04 -2.21
N TRP A 44 7.17 -3.65 -1.12
CA TRP A 44 6.00 -4.34 -0.58
C TRP A 44 4.78 -3.44 -0.61
N PHE A 45 3.62 -4.00 -0.96
CA PHE A 45 2.34 -3.36 -0.75
C PHE A 45 1.31 -4.39 -0.27
N VAL A 46 0.58 -4.03 0.79
CA VAL A 46 -0.52 -4.83 1.33
C VAL A 46 -1.75 -3.95 1.41
N ALA A 47 -2.89 -4.44 0.93
CA ALA A 47 -4.14 -3.71 0.99
C ALA A 47 -5.37 -4.60 1.16
N TYR A 48 -6.45 -4.02 1.67
CA TYR A 48 -7.78 -4.60 1.64
C TYR A 48 -8.80 -3.60 1.11
N ALA A 49 -9.86 -4.13 0.51
CA ALA A 49 -10.95 -3.33 -0.04
C ALA A 49 -12.28 -4.11 -0.07
N PRO A 50 -13.43 -3.44 -0.15
CA PRO A 50 -13.62 -2.02 0.17
C PRO A 50 -13.32 -1.71 1.66
N TYR A 51 -12.89 -0.49 1.97
CA TYR A 51 -12.50 -0.09 3.32
C TYR A 51 -13.57 -0.39 4.40
N ASP A 52 -14.84 -0.03 4.13
CA ASP A 52 -15.92 -0.11 5.12
C ASP A 52 -16.39 -1.55 5.36
N LYS A 53 -16.50 -2.34 4.28
CA LYS A 53 -16.90 -3.76 4.31
C LYS A 53 -15.91 -4.58 3.47
N PRO A 54 -14.75 -4.97 4.03
CA PRO A 54 -13.70 -5.66 3.30
C PRO A 54 -14.17 -6.99 2.71
N GLN A 55 -13.80 -7.25 1.46
CA GLN A 55 -14.13 -8.47 0.72
C GLN A 55 -12.91 -9.11 0.06
N ILE A 56 -11.87 -8.33 -0.22
CA ILE A 56 -10.63 -8.79 -0.85
C ILE A 56 -9.41 -8.24 -0.11
N VAL A 57 -8.35 -9.05 -0.10
CA VAL A 57 -7.00 -8.68 0.34
C VAL A 57 -6.04 -8.91 -0.82
N VAL A 58 -5.12 -7.97 -1.02
CA VAL A 58 -4.04 -8.07 -2.01
C VAL A 58 -2.71 -7.88 -1.30
N VAL A 59 -1.75 -8.73 -1.63
CA VAL A 59 -0.36 -8.64 -1.19
C VAL A 59 0.52 -8.73 -2.43
N ALA A 60 1.39 -7.74 -2.61
CA ALA A 60 2.34 -7.69 -3.70
C ALA A 60 3.76 -7.48 -3.16
N LEU A 61 4.70 -8.26 -3.70
CA LEU A 61 6.14 -8.11 -3.53
C LEU A 61 6.76 -7.93 -4.91
N VAL A 62 7.56 -6.90 -5.06
CA VAL A 62 8.43 -6.73 -6.23
C VAL A 62 9.88 -6.81 -5.77
N GLU A 63 10.56 -7.89 -6.16
CA GLU A 63 11.96 -8.05 -5.84
C GLU A 63 12.79 -6.96 -6.52
N GLN A 64 13.70 -6.32 -5.77
CA GLN A 64 14.51 -5.21 -6.29
C GLN A 64 13.66 -4.06 -6.86
N GLY A 65 12.44 -3.89 -6.33
CA GLY A 65 11.46 -2.85 -6.70
C GLY A 65 11.70 -1.49 -6.03
N SER A 66 12.77 -1.35 -5.26
CA SER A 66 13.12 -0.19 -4.44
C SER A 66 12.15 0.06 -3.28
N PHE A 67 10.93 0.55 -3.53
CA PHE A 67 10.01 0.93 -2.45
C PHE A 67 8.55 0.60 -2.79
N GLY A 68 7.68 0.62 -1.77
CA GLY A 68 6.31 0.10 -1.85
C GLY A 68 5.24 1.00 -2.48
N ALA A 69 5.54 2.28 -2.79
CA ALA A 69 4.67 3.22 -3.51
C ALA A 69 5.43 4.46 -3.96
#